data_AF-A0A1E7N7F8-F1
#
_entry.id   AF-A0A1E7N7F8-F1
#
_cell.length_a   1.000
_cell.length_b   1.000
_cell.length_c   1.000
_cell.angle_alpha   90.00
_cell.angle_beta   90.00
_cell.angle_gamma   90.00
#
_symmetry.space_group_name_H-M   'P 1'
#
loop_
_entity.id
_entity.type
_entity.pdbx_description
1 polymer ?
#
loop_
_entity_poly.entity_id
_entity_poly.type
_entity_poly.pdbx_seq_one_letter_code
_entity_poly.pdbx_strand_id
1 'polypeptide(L)'
;MNARFERLAQRVRDELAAAGLPVVAPGLDDELAVGAAVRISSWNQHFGEDPEVLVSWHTSPRLRSRATADLRRYAAPTPAVVLGDQVHRAMSAAVTAILSAAGFTVRASGNDYAPFDVLVVEGPDFRTPPVWSELAEGPDRTEDEPAK
;
A
#
# COMPACT_ATOMS: atom_id res chain seq x y z
N MET A 1 -20.56 7.65 5.43
CA MET A 1 -19.82 8.17 4.26
C MET A 1 -18.46 7.47 4.07
N ASN A 2 -17.81 6.91 5.10
CA ASN A 2 -16.47 6.28 4.97
C ASN A 2 -16.43 4.82 4.48
N ALA A 3 -17.54 4.06 4.52
CA ALA A 3 -17.53 2.62 4.28
C ALA A 3 -17.01 2.19 2.89
N ARG A 4 -17.18 3.03 1.85
CA ARG A 4 -16.60 2.76 0.51
C ARG A 4 -15.07 2.82 0.55
N PHE A 5 -14.52 3.89 1.11
CA PHE A 5 -13.07 4.10 1.19
C PHE A 5 -12.39 3.15 2.16
N GLU A 6 -13.08 2.77 3.24
CA GLU A 6 -12.64 1.70 4.15
C GLU A 6 -12.53 0.36 3.44
N ARG A 7 -13.53 -0.02 2.62
CA ARG A 7 -13.45 -1.22 1.80
C ARG A 7 -12.32 -1.16 0.77
N LEU A 8 -12.15 -0.01 0.11
CA LEU A 8 -11.05 0.19 -0.83
C LEU A 8 -9.69 0.05 -0.12
N ALA A 9 -9.50 0.73 1.00
CA ALA A 9 -8.29 0.65 1.81
C ALA A 9 -8.02 -0.77 2.32
N GLN A 10 -9.06 -1.49 2.74
CA GLN A 10 -8.91 -2.88 3.16
C GLN A 10 -8.45 -3.76 1.99
N ARG A 11 -9.08 -3.62 0.82
CA ARG A 11 -8.70 -4.39 -0.37
C ARG A 11 -7.26 -4.11 -0.81
N VAL A 12 -6.82 -2.84 -0.75
CA VAL A 12 -5.43 -2.47 -1.01
C VAL A 12 -4.48 -3.18 -0.03
N ARG A 13 -4.82 -3.22 1.27
CA ARG A 13 -4.01 -3.95 2.27
C ARG A 13 -3.93 -5.44 1.96
N ASP A 14 -5.05 -6.06 1.61
CA ASP A 14 -5.11 -7.49 1.34
C ASP A 14 -4.25 -7.86 0.12
N GLU A 15 -4.29 -7.06 -0.94
CA GLU A 15 -3.48 -7.29 -2.16
C GLU A 15 -1.98 -7.07 -1.91
N LEU A 16 -1.61 -6.03 -1.16
CA LEU A 16 -0.21 -5.81 -0.78
C LEU A 16 0.31 -6.95 0.11
N ALA A 17 -0.51 -7.43 1.05
CA ALA A 17 -0.17 -8.55 1.91
C ALA A 17 -0.04 -9.85 1.10
N ALA A 18 -0.94 -10.11 0.15
CA ALA A 18 -0.89 -11.27 -0.74
C ALA A 18 0.33 -11.24 -1.67
N ALA A 19 0.78 -10.05 -2.08
CA ALA A 19 2.03 -9.86 -2.81
C ALA A 19 3.29 -10.05 -1.92
N GLY A 20 3.13 -10.34 -0.63
CA GLY A 20 4.21 -10.60 0.31
C GLY A 20 4.82 -9.35 0.94
N LEU A 21 4.18 -8.18 0.82
CA LEU A 21 4.66 -6.96 1.46
C LEU A 21 4.23 -6.93 2.93
N PRO A 22 5.08 -6.47 3.85
CA PRO A 22 4.65 -6.16 5.20
C PRO A 22 3.66 -4.99 5.14
N VAL A 23 2.44 -5.22 5.62
CA VAL A 23 1.39 -4.20 5.67
C VAL A 23 1.20 -3.76 7.12
N VAL A 24 1.20 -2.44 7.32
CA VAL A 24 1.04 -1.84 8.64
C VAL A 24 -0.41 -1.99 9.09
N ALA A 25 -0.61 -2.53 10.30
CA ALA A 25 -1.92 -2.67 10.89
C ALA A 25 -2.58 -1.29 11.11
N PRO A 26 -3.89 -1.14 10.86
CA PRO A 26 -4.60 0.10 11.14
C PRO A 26 -4.43 0.54 12.60
N GLY A 27 -4.09 1.81 12.83
CA GLY A 27 -3.94 2.39 14.17
C GLY A 27 -2.59 2.14 14.84
N LEU A 28 -1.65 1.45 14.17
CA LEU A 28 -0.27 1.40 14.64
C LEU A 28 0.38 2.78 14.53
N ASP A 29 1.23 3.12 15.49
CA ASP A 29 2.02 4.35 15.46
C ASP A 29 2.99 4.35 14.26
N ASP A 30 2.88 5.37 13.41
CA ASP A 30 3.71 5.57 12.22
C ASP A 30 5.22 5.64 12.54
N GLU A 31 5.60 6.06 13.75
CA GLU A 31 7.00 6.10 14.19
C GLU A 31 7.60 4.70 14.35
N LEU A 32 6.78 3.74 14.79
CA LEU A 32 7.17 2.35 15.04
C LEU A 32 6.90 1.44 13.83
N ALA A 33 6.00 1.85 12.95
CA ALA A 33 5.61 1.09 11.78
C ALA A 33 6.76 0.87 10.79
N VAL A 34 6.76 -0.32 10.17
CA VAL A 34 7.62 -0.70 9.04
C VAL A 34 6.75 -1.40 8.00
N GLY A 35 6.89 -1.01 6.73
CA GLY A 35 6.14 -1.57 5.62
C GLY A 35 5.15 -0.60 4.99
N ALA A 36 4.21 -1.14 4.21
CA ALA A 36 3.19 -0.36 3.52
C ALA A 36 2.07 0.05 4.48
N ALA A 37 1.92 1.35 4.73
CA ALA A 37 0.79 1.91 5.46
C ALA A 37 -0.26 2.41 4.48
N VAL A 38 -1.50 1.94 4.67
CA VAL A 38 -2.65 2.36 3.88
C VAL A 38 -3.54 3.24 4.76
N ARG A 39 -3.68 4.51 4.37
CA ARG A 39 -4.39 5.56 5.12
C ARG A 39 -5.51 6.15 4.27
N ILE A 40 -6.58 6.59 4.94
CA ILE A 40 -7.64 7.39 4.31
C ILE A 40 -7.39 8.84 4.71
N SER A 41 -7.06 9.69 3.75
CA SER A 41 -6.93 11.13 3.96
C SER A 41 -8.28 11.80 3.81
N SER A 42 -8.72 12.48 4.86
CA SER A 42 -9.91 13.35 4.83
C SER A 42 -9.57 14.80 4.48
N TRP A 43 -8.31 15.11 4.15
CA TRP A 43 -7.88 16.49 3.89
C TRP A 43 -8.72 17.16 2.78
N ASN A 44 -8.99 16.43 1.70
CA ASN A 44 -9.77 16.94 0.57
C ASN A 44 -11.24 17.23 0.93
N GLN A 45 -11.76 16.64 2.00
CA GLN A 45 -13.12 16.94 2.47
C GLN A 45 -13.27 18.39 2.94
N HIS A 46 -12.17 19.05 3.36
CA HIS A 46 -12.20 20.48 3.66
C HIS A 46 -12.53 21.35 2.43
N PHE A 47 -12.33 20.83 1.22
CA PHE A 47 -12.64 21.47 -0.04
C PHE A 47 -13.93 20.94 -0.69
N GLY A 48 -14.70 20.10 0.02
CA GLY A 48 -15.93 19.48 -0.51
C GLY A 48 -15.69 18.28 -1.44
N GLU A 49 -14.46 17.76 -1.48
CA GLU A 49 -14.09 16.61 -2.28
C GLU A 49 -14.15 15.29 -1.49
N ASP A 50 -14.13 14.18 -2.23
CA ASP A 50 -14.11 12.84 -1.66
C ASP A 50 -12.78 12.55 -0.91
N PRO A 51 -12.80 11.71 0.14
CA PRO A 51 -11.59 11.17 0.76
C PRO A 51 -10.67 10.46 -0.24
N GLU A 52 -9.39 10.42 0.09
CA GLU A 52 -8.37 9.76 -0.71
C GLU A 52 -7.78 8.55 0.02
N VAL A 53 -7.53 7.45 -0.70
CA VAL A 53 -6.80 6.29 -0.16
C VAL A 53 -5.34 6.41 -0.60
N LEU A 54 -4.45 6.57 0.37
CA LEU A 54 -3.02 6.75 0.17
C LEU A 54 -2.25 5.54 0.69
N VAL A 55 -1.21 5.15 -0.05
CA VAL A 55 -0.23 4.14 0.38
C VAL A 55 1.13 4.80 0.54
N SER A 56 1.69 4.71 1.74
CA SER A 56 3.04 5.18 2.06
C SER A 56 3.92 4.03 2.52
N TRP A 57 5.19 4.03 2.16
CA TRP A 57 6.16 3.07 2.70
C TRP A 57 6.86 3.62 3.93
N HIS A 58 6.94 2.85 5.02
CA HIS A 58 7.72 3.17 6.20
C HIS A 58 8.98 2.31 6.26
N THR A 59 10.14 2.97 6.20
CA THR A 59 11.43 2.33 6.49
C THR A 59 11.59 2.05 7.98
N SER A 60 12.63 1.29 8.36
CA SER A 60 12.92 1.04 9.77
C SER A 60 13.03 2.34 10.59
N PRO A 61 12.55 2.36 11.85
CA PRO A 61 12.65 3.53 12.72
C PRO A 61 14.09 4.03 12.84
N ARG A 62 15.06 3.11 12.91
CA ARG A 62 16.49 3.45 12.98
C ARG A 62 16.98 4.25 11.77
N LEU A 63 16.62 3.84 10.55
CA LEU A 63 17.01 4.56 9.33
C LEU A 63 16.34 5.94 9.28
N ARG A 64 15.04 5.99 9.57
CA ARG A 64 14.24 7.22 9.61
C ARG A 64 14.78 8.21 10.64
N SER A 65 15.02 7.79 11.88
CA SER A 65 15.60 8.65 12.92
C SER A 65 16.97 9.18 12.52
N ARG A 66 17.81 8.36 11.87
CA ARG A 66 19.12 8.80 11.41
C ARG A 66 19.03 9.82 10.28
N ALA A 67 18.21 9.55 9.26
CA ALA A 67 17.99 10.47 8.15
C ALA A 67 17.43 11.82 8.64
N THR A 68 16.43 11.80 9.54
CA THR A 68 15.87 13.01 10.15
C THR A 68 16.90 13.80 10.95
N ALA A 69 17.74 13.12 11.75
CA ALA A 69 18.80 13.78 12.51
C ALA A 69 19.83 14.45 11.60
N ASP A 70 20.17 13.82 10.47
CA ASP A 70 21.12 14.36 9.50
C ASP A 70 20.52 15.56 8.74
N LEU A 71 19.24 15.49 8.31
CA LEU A 71 18.52 16.60 7.68
C LEU A 71 18.42 17.83 8.60
N ARG A 72 18.12 17.65 9.89
CA ARG A 72 18.04 18.74 10.88
C ARG A 72 19.36 19.48 11.07
N ARG A 73 20.49 18.87 10.72
CA ARG A 73 21.83 19.47 10.85
C ARG A 73 22.24 20.25 9.60
N TYR A 74 21.38 20.36 8.58
CA TYR A 74 21.68 20.96 7.27
C TYR A 74 22.95 20.39 6.62
N ALA A 75 23.30 19.13 6.95
CA ALA A 75 24.43 18.47 6.34
C ALA A 75 24.12 18.17 4.87
N ALA A 76 25.14 18.22 4.01
CA ALA A 76 25.08 17.66 2.65
C ALA A 76 24.49 16.23 2.70
N PRO A 77 23.80 15.77 1.64
CA PRO A 77 23.03 14.52 1.67
C PRO A 77 23.89 13.37 2.22
N THR A 78 23.54 12.92 3.42
CA THR A 78 24.28 11.85 4.09
C THR A 78 23.85 10.51 3.52
N PRO A 79 24.67 9.44 3.68
CA PRO A 79 24.30 8.11 3.19
C PRO A 79 22.94 7.61 3.71
N ALA A 80 22.55 7.99 4.94
CA ALA A 80 21.24 7.64 5.49
C ALA A 80 20.07 8.34 4.78
N VAL A 81 20.24 9.62 4.43
CA VAL A 81 19.23 10.38 3.65
C VAL A 81 19.11 9.81 2.24
N VAL A 82 20.23 9.56 1.58
CA VAL A 82 20.26 8.97 0.24
C VAL A 82 19.62 7.58 0.25
N LEU A 83 19.97 6.71 1.21
CA LEU A 83 19.38 5.39 1.32
C LEU A 83 17.87 5.46 1.58
N GLY A 84 17.42 6.36 2.46
CA GLY A 84 16.00 6.59 2.71
C GLY A 84 15.24 6.95 1.43
N ASP A 85 15.72 7.96 0.69
CA ASP A 85 15.15 8.40 -0.59
C ASP A 85 15.07 7.24 -1.61
N GLN A 86 16.16 6.50 -1.80
CA GLN A 86 16.20 5.39 -2.75
C GLN A 86 15.25 4.25 -2.37
N VAL A 87 15.14 3.92 -1.07
CA VAL A 87 14.18 2.92 -0.59
C VAL A 87 12.75 3.40 -0.83
N HIS A 88 12.42 4.66 -0.52
CA HIS A 88 11.07 5.18 -0.76
C HIS A 88 10.72 5.18 -2.24
N ARG A 89 11.64 5.56 -3.14
CA ARG A 89 11.44 5.48 -4.60
C ARG A 89 11.18 4.05 -5.06
N ALA A 90 12.03 3.13 -4.66
CA ALA A 90 11.92 1.72 -5.04
C ALA A 90 10.59 1.11 -4.57
N MET A 91 10.22 1.37 -3.32
CA MET A 91 8.98 0.82 -2.75
C MET A 91 7.73 1.49 -3.29
N SER A 92 7.74 2.79 -3.57
CA SER A 92 6.64 3.48 -4.25
C SER A 92 6.40 2.90 -5.65
N ALA A 93 7.47 2.66 -6.41
CA ALA A 93 7.39 2.01 -7.72
C ALA A 93 6.88 0.56 -7.62
N ALA A 94 7.35 -0.21 -6.64
CA ALA A 94 6.89 -1.58 -6.41
C ALA A 94 5.40 -1.64 -6.03
N VAL A 95 4.96 -0.79 -5.09
CA VAL A 95 3.54 -0.68 -4.69
C VAL A 95 2.68 -0.32 -5.89
N THR A 96 3.10 0.66 -6.69
CA THR A 96 2.39 1.05 -7.92
C THR A 96 2.24 -0.13 -8.86
N ALA A 97 3.33 -0.85 -9.15
CA ALA A 97 3.32 -1.98 -10.06
C ALA A 97 2.41 -3.12 -9.57
N ILE A 98 2.47 -3.45 -8.28
CA ILE A 98 1.64 -4.50 -7.66
C ILE A 98 0.16 -4.14 -7.75
N LEU A 99 -0.21 -2.92 -7.32
CA LEU A 99 -1.60 -2.49 -7.33
C LEU A 99 -2.15 -2.37 -8.75
N SER A 100 -1.37 -1.86 -9.70
CA SER A 100 -1.76 -1.87 -11.11
C SER A 100 -1.97 -3.28 -11.66
N ALA A 101 -1.08 -4.24 -11.32
CA ALA A 101 -1.25 -5.64 -11.72
C ALA A 101 -2.49 -6.28 -11.09
N ALA A 102 -2.88 -5.88 -9.88
CA ALA A 102 -4.11 -6.27 -9.21
C ALA A 102 -5.37 -5.53 -9.73
N GLY A 103 -5.24 -4.68 -10.75
CA GLY A 103 -6.36 -4.00 -11.39
C GLY A 103 -6.81 -2.69 -10.72
N PHE A 104 -5.97 -2.10 -9.86
CA PHE A 104 -6.24 -0.78 -9.28
C PHE A 104 -5.76 0.34 -10.20
N THR A 105 -6.52 1.43 -10.21
CA THR A 105 -6.09 2.70 -10.80
C THR A 105 -5.31 3.47 -9.73
N VAL A 106 -4.01 3.62 -9.94
CA VAL A 106 -3.09 4.31 -9.02
C VAL A 106 -2.35 5.45 -9.72
N ARG A 107 -1.98 6.48 -8.95
CA ARG A 107 -1.15 7.60 -9.42
C ARG A 107 -0.17 8.03 -8.33
N ALA A 108 0.92 8.69 -8.72
CA ALA A 108 1.76 9.40 -7.76
C ALA A 108 0.95 10.48 -7.05
N SER A 109 1.17 10.65 -5.75
CA SER A 109 0.58 11.75 -4.99
C SER A 109 1.08 13.09 -5.53
N GLY A 110 0.16 14.04 -5.72
CA GLY A 110 0.52 15.43 -6.05
C GLY A 110 0.97 16.25 -4.83
N ASN A 111 1.11 15.61 -3.67
CA ASN A 111 1.56 16.26 -2.44
C ASN A 111 3.09 16.37 -2.41
N ASP A 112 3.61 17.57 -2.60
CA ASP A 112 5.05 17.85 -2.52
C ASP A 112 5.67 17.49 -1.16
N TYR A 113 4.86 17.45 -0.08
CA TYR A 113 5.32 17.02 1.25
C TYR A 113 5.36 15.50 1.42
N ALA A 114 4.75 14.74 0.50
CA ALA A 114 4.73 13.29 0.52
C ALA A 114 4.94 12.72 -0.91
N PRO A 115 6.11 13.00 -1.53
CA PRO A 115 6.34 12.76 -2.96
C PRO A 115 6.39 11.26 -3.35
N PHE A 116 6.45 10.37 -2.35
CA PHE A 116 6.49 8.92 -2.56
C PHE A 116 5.16 8.23 -2.23
N ASP A 117 4.17 8.98 -1.76
CA ASP A 117 2.85 8.42 -1.50
C ASP A 117 2.21 8.05 -2.84
N VAL A 118 1.58 6.88 -2.86
CA VAL A 118 0.81 6.38 -3.99
C VAL A 118 -0.66 6.60 -3.69
N LEU A 119 -1.34 7.35 -4.55
CA LEU A 119 -2.78 7.51 -4.45
C LEU A 119 -3.49 6.37 -5.18
N VAL A 120 -4.44 5.75 -4.49
CA VAL A 120 -5.37 4.78 -5.05
C VAL A 120 -6.66 5.51 -5.40
N VAL A 121 -6.91 5.67 -6.70
CA VAL A 121 -8.07 6.39 -7.23
C VAL A 121 -9.29 5.47 -7.20
N GLU A 122 -9.13 4.27 -7.74
CA GLU A 122 -10.18 3.27 -7.86
C GLU A 122 -9.60 1.86 -7.70
N GLY A 123 -10.42 0.94 -7.20
CA GLY A 123 -10.09 -0.48 -7.16
C GLY A 123 -10.85 -1.25 -8.24
N PRO A 124 -10.45 -2.50 -8.53
CA PRO A 124 -11.22 -3.38 -9.39
C PRO A 124 -12.64 -3.57 -8.85
N ASP A 125 -13.59 -3.93 -9.72
CA ASP A 125 -14.99 -4.16 -9.34
C ASP A 125 -15.03 -5.10 -8.11
N PHE A 126 -15.85 -4.76 -7.11
CA PHE A 126 -16.03 -5.54 -5.89
C PHE A 126 -16.57 -6.95 -6.16
N ARG A 127 -17.16 -7.18 -7.34
CA ARG A 127 -17.58 -8.49 -7.81
C ARG A 127 -16.44 -9.31 -8.42
N THR A 128 -15.35 -8.67 -8.81
CA THR A 128 -14.15 -9.37 -9.28
C THR A 128 -13.43 -9.92 -8.06
N PRO A 129 -13.19 -11.23 -7.94
CA PRO A 129 -12.40 -11.77 -6.85
C PRO A 129 -10.94 -11.25 -6.92
N PRO A 130 -10.24 -11.14 -5.77
CA PRO A 130 -8.79 -10.95 -5.76
C PRO A 130 -8.06 -11.92 -6.69
N VAL A 131 -6.95 -11.48 -7.30
CA VAL A 131 -6.19 -12.29 -8.28
C VAL A 131 -5.68 -13.61 -7.67
N TRP A 132 -5.42 -13.60 -6.36
CA TRP A 132 -4.94 -14.74 -5.59
C TRP A 132 -6.06 -15.57 -4.94
N SER A 133 -7.32 -15.12 -4.98
CA SER A 133 -8.42 -15.93 -4.47
C SER A 133 -8.87 -16.88 -5.58
N GLU A 134 -8.39 -18.12 -5.54
CA GLU A 134 -9.02 -19.19 -6.30
C GLU A 134 -10.49 -19.26 -5.89
N LEU A 135 -11.42 -19.20 -6.86
CA LEU A 135 -12.69 -19.89 -6.69
C LEU A 135 -12.30 -21.34 -6.39
N ALA A 136 -12.66 -21.83 -5.22
CA ALA A 136 -12.49 -23.22 -4.84
C ALA A 136 -13.38 -24.12 -5.72
N GLU A 137 -13.06 -24.22 -7.00
CA GLU A 137 -13.55 -25.23 -7.94
C GLU A 137 -12.31 -25.98 -8.42
N GLY A 138 -11.71 -26.73 -7.51
CA GLY A 138 -10.96 -27.91 -7.93
C GLY A 138 -11.94 -28.81 -8.70
N PRO A 139 -11.52 -29.45 -9.80
CA PRO A 139 -12.40 -30.34 -10.54
C PRO A 139 -12.93 -31.39 -9.58
N ASP A 140 -14.25 -31.47 -9.49
CA ASP A 140 -14.99 -32.53 -8.84
C ASP A 140 -14.37 -33.87 -9.27
N ARG A 141 -13.64 -34.52 -8.36
CA ARG A 141 -13.20 -35.89 -8.55
C ARG A 141 -14.40 -36.79 -8.27
N THR A 142 -15.41 -36.68 -9.12
CA THR A 142 -16.38 -37.74 -9.29
C THR A 142 -15.69 -38.87 -10.03
N GLU A 143 -15.70 -40.03 -9.35
CA GLU A 143 -15.66 -41.37 -9.93
C GLU A 143 -14.34 -41.85 -10.56
N ASP A 144 -13.62 -42.67 -9.78
CA ASP A 144 -13.15 -43.94 -10.33
C ASP A 144 -13.15 -44.99 -9.20
N GLU A 145 -14.36 -45.50 -8.91
CA GLU A 145 -14.54 -46.78 -8.25
C GLU A 145 -14.46 -47.86 -9.34
N PRO A 146 -13.39 -48.70 -9.41
CA PRO A 146 -13.46 -49.87 -10.24
C PRO A 146 -14.31 -50.92 -9.53
N ALA A 147 -15.44 -51.22 -10.15
CA ALA A 147 -16.34 -52.30 -9.79
C ALA A 147 -15.65 -53.68 -9.81
N LYS A 148 -16.06 -54.49 -8.82
CA LYS A 148 -15.92 -55.95 -8.62
C LYS A 148 -14.61 -56.51 -8.05
#